data_AF-A0A7Y8UXX5-F1
#
_entry.id   AF-A0A7Y8UXX5-F1
#
_cell.length_a   1.000
_cell.length_b   1.000
_cell.length_c   1.000
_cell.angle_alpha   90.00
_cell.angle_beta   90.00
_cell.angle_gamma   90.00
#
_symmetry.space_group_name_H-M   'P 1'
#
loop_
_entity.id
_entity.type
_entity.pdbx_description
1 polymer ?
#
loop_
_entity_poly.entity_id
_entity_poly.type
_entity_poly.pdbx_seq_one_letter_code
_entity_poly.pdbx_strand_id
1 'polypeptide(L)'
;MFENLTDRLSQTLRHVTGKAKLTEDNIKDTLREVRMALLEADVALPVVKDFVNSVKERAVGTEVSRSLTPGQAFVKIVQAELESLMGAANEDLNLSAVPPAVVLMAGLQGAGKTTTAGKLARFLKERKKKSVMVVSADVYRPAAIKQLEMLAGEVGVTFFPSDLSQKPVDIANAAIKEAKLKFIDVVIVDTAGRLHIDEEMMGEIKALHAAINPVETLFVVDAMTGQDAANTAKAFGDALPLTGVILTKVDGDARGGAALSVRAITGKPIKFIGMGEKSEALEPFHPERIASRILGMGDVLSLIEQAEATLDKDKADKLAKKLKKGKGFDLEDFRDQLQQMKNMGGLGGLMDKLPNIGGVNLAQMGNAQGAAEKQFKQMEAIINSMTPAERRDPELISGSRKRRIAMGSGTQVQDIGRLIKQHKQMQKMMKKFSAKGGMAKMMRGMGGMLPGGGMPKM
;
A
#
# COMPACT_ATOMS: atom_id res chain seq x y z
N MET A 1 -3.37 10.57 -0.31
CA MET A 1 -4.75 10.38 0.21
C MET A 1 -4.99 10.94 1.61
N PHE A 2 -4.31 10.43 2.66
CA PHE A 2 -4.69 10.76 4.03
C PHE A 2 -3.98 11.98 4.64
N GLU A 3 -2.97 12.55 3.99
CA GLU A 3 -2.12 13.61 4.56
C GLU A 3 -2.89 14.85 5.04
N ASN A 4 -3.89 15.33 4.28
CA ASN A 4 -4.72 16.45 4.71
C ASN A 4 -5.55 16.12 5.96
N LEU A 5 -6.10 14.91 6.02
CA LEU A 5 -6.84 14.42 7.19
C LEU A 5 -5.89 14.23 8.37
N THR A 6 -4.68 13.73 8.11
CA THR A 6 -3.60 13.57 9.09
C THR A 6 -3.15 14.88 9.70
N ASP A 7 -2.90 15.91 8.89
CA ASP A 7 -2.42 17.20 9.37
C ASP A 7 -3.48 17.88 10.25
N ARG A 8 -4.76 17.82 9.83
CA ARG A 8 -5.89 18.35 10.60
C ARG A 8 -6.07 17.60 11.92
N LEU A 9 -6.17 16.27 11.88
CA LEU A 9 -6.33 15.46 13.09
C LEU A 9 -5.12 15.64 14.02
N SER A 10 -3.90 15.68 13.49
CA SER A 10 -2.69 15.90 14.28
C SER A 10 -2.67 17.25 14.99
N GLN A 11 -3.19 18.32 14.37
CA GLN A 11 -3.33 19.63 14.99
C GLN A 11 -4.39 19.62 16.09
N THR A 12 -5.58 19.09 15.79
CA THR A 12 -6.71 18.96 16.71
C THR A 12 -6.37 18.17 17.97
N LEU A 13 -5.63 17.06 17.82
CA LEU A 13 -5.28 16.16 18.92
C LEU A 13 -4.21 16.74 19.86
N ARG A 14 -3.45 17.77 19.44
CA ARG A 14 -2.51 18.51 20.30
C ARG A 14 -3.22 19.45 21.28
N HIS A 15 -4.45 19.86 21.00
CA HIS A 15 -5.21 20.77 21.86
C HIS A 15 -5.81 20.08 23.09
N VAL A 16 -5.93 18.74 23.09
CA VAL A 16 -6.39 17.95 24.25
C VAL A 16 -5.23 17.71 25.22
N THR A 17 -4.85 18.74 25.99
CA THR A 17 -3.77 18.64 26.99
C THR A 17 -4.21 19.14 28.37
N GLY A 18 -3.60 18.58 29.43
CA GLY A 18 -3.63 19.17 30.78
C GLY A 18 -4.72 18.72 31.76
N LYS A 19 -5.60 17.76 31.45
CA LYS A 19 -6.71 17.35 32.37
C LYS A 19 -6.81 15.84 32.59
N ALA A 20 -6.81 15.36 33.83
CA ALA A 20 -6.74 13.92 34.16
C ALA A 20 -7.91 13.04 33.68
N LYS A 21 -9.06 13.63 33.32
CA LYS A 21 -10.24 12.93 32.79
C LYS A 21 -10.78 13.63 31.53
N LEU A 22 -11.28 12.82 30.60
CA LEU A 22 -12.03 13.29 29.44
C LEU A 22 -13.47 13.59 29.89
N THR A 23 -13.87 14.85 29.77
CA THR A 23 -15.25 15.31 30.02
C THR A 23 -15.86 15.83 28.72
N GLU A 24 -17.18 15.87 28.67
CA GLU A 24 -17.93 16.29 27.48
C GLU A 24 -17.51 17.70 27.00
N ASP A 25 -17.36 18.66 27.92
CA ASP A 25 -16.91 20.02 27.59
C ASP A 25 -15.49 20.08 27.03
N ASN A 26 -14.59 19.21 27.50
CA ASN A 26 -13.18 19.23 27.07
C ASN A 26 -12.97 18.62 25.69
N ILE A 27 -13.83 17.68 25.28
CA ILE A 27 -13.71 16.98 24.00
C ILE A 27 -14.60 17.60 22.91
N LYS A 28 -15.54 18.47 23.28
CA LYS A 28 -16.56 19.03 22.37
C LYS A 28 -15.94 19.77 21.18
N ASP A 29 -14.98 20.64 21.43
CA ASP A 29 -14.33 21.41 20.37
C ASP A 29 -13.46 20.52 19.49
N THR A 30 -12.73 19.57 20.10
CA THR A 30 -11.95 18.55 19.38
C THR A 30 -12.84 17.67 18.50
N LEU A 31 -14.00 17.21 19.00
CA LEU A 31 -14.97 16.44 18.21
C LEU A 31 -15.54 17.26 17.06
N ARG A 32 -15.76 18.57 17.26
CA ARG A 32 -16.20 19.47 16.19
C ARG A 32 -15.14 19.59 15.10
N GLU A 33 -13.87 19.69 15.47
CA GLU A 33 -12.76 19.73 14.50
C GLU A 33 -12.59 18.40 13.77
N VAL A 34 -12.65 17.26 14.48
CA VAL A 34 -12.65 15.91 13.87
C VAL A 34 -13.80 15.78 12.87
N ARG A 35 -15.00 16.24 13.23
CA ARG A 35 -16.17 16.25 12.34
C ARG A 35 -15.91 17.08 11.08
N MET A 36 -15.33 18.28 11.23
CA MET A 36 -15.01 19.14 10.08
C MET A 36 -13.94 18.49 9.20
N ALA A 37 -12.91 17.88 9.77
CA ALA A 37 -11.85 17.20 9.03
C ALA A 37 -12.40 16.02 8.22
N LEU A 38 -13.33 15.23 8.77
CA LEU A 38 -13.98 14.13 8.05
C LEU A 38 -14.90 14.63 6.92
N LEU A 39 -15.62 15.74 7.12
CA LEU A 39 -16.43 16.35 6.06
C LEU A 39 -15.58 16.99 4.96
N GLU A 40 -14.50 17.69 5.32
CA GLU A 40 -13.49 18.18 4.36
C GLU A 40 -12.89 17.02 3.57
N ALA A 41 -12.75 15.85 4.20
CA ALA A 41 -12.31 14.62 3.58
C ALA A 41 -13.37 13.91 2.69
N ASP A 42 -14.49 14.57 2.42
CA ASP A 42 -15.62 14.07 1.62
C ASP A 42 -16.23 12.76 2.16
N VAL A 43 -16.14 12.52 3.48
CA VAL A 43 -16.89 11.44 4.15
C VAL A 43 -18.38 11.78 4.14
N ALA A 44 -19.23 10.79 3.89
CA ALA A 44 -20.67 10.97 3.90
C ALA A 44 -21.17 11.46 5.26
N LEU A 45 -22.01 12.52 5.25
CA LEU A 45 -22.51 13.16 6.48
C LEU A 45 -23.16 12.19 7.49
N PRO A 46 -23.98 11.19 7.09
CA PRO A 46 -24.52 10.21 8.04
C PRO A 46 -23.40 9.45 8.78
N VAL A 47 -22.38 9.00 8.04
CA VAL A 47 -21.23 8.26 8.58
C VAL A 47 -20.41 9.12 9.52
N VAL A 48 -20.21 10.41 9.20
CA VAL A 48 -19.52 11.34 10.11
C VAL A 48 -20.31 11.54 11.40
N LYS A 49 -21.63 11.69 11.33
CA LYS A 49 -22.48 11.86 12.52
C LYS A 49 -22.38 10.64 13.43
N ASP A 50 -22.52 9.45 12.86
CA ASP A 50 -22.47 8.18 13.60
C ASP A 50 -21.09 7.97 14.24
N PHE A 51 -20.02 8.24 13.49
CA PHE A 51 -18.65 8.17 13.98
C PHE A 51 -18.41 9.12 15.16
N VAL A 52 -18.77 10.40 15.03
CA VAL A 52 -18.56 11.40 16.10
C VAL A 52 -19.36 11.06 17.35
N ASN A 53 -20.58 10.54 17.20
CA ASN A 53 -21.40 10.09 18.33
C ASN A 53 -20.75 8.89 19.05
N SER A 54 -20.28 7.90 18.31
CA SER A 54 -19.59 6.73 18.88
C SER A 54 -18.29 7.11 19.62
N VAL A 55 -17.47 8.00 19.02
CA VAL A 55 -16.27 8.53 19.68
C VAL A 55 -16.65 9.29 20.96
N LYS A 56 -17.71 10.10 20.94
CA LYS A 56 -18.17 10.85 22.11
C LYS A 56 -18.56 9.91 23.25
N GLU A 57 -19.38 8.90 22.98
CA GLU A 57 -19.83 7.93 23.98
C GLU A 57 -18.67 7.15 24.60
N ARG A 58 -17.67 6.77 23.79
CA ARG A 58 -16.46 6.09 24.27
C ARG A 58 -15.48 7.00 25.00
N ALA A 59 -15.43 8.28 24.66
CA ALA A 59 -14.51 9.24 25.26
C ALA A 59 -14.98 9.73 26.63
N VAL A 60 -16.28 9.94 26.82
CA VAL A 60 -16.81 10.48 28.08
C VAL A 60 -16.69 9.44 29.21
N GLY A 61 -16.03 9.85 30.31
CA GLY A 61 -15.91 9.00 31.50
C GLY A 61 -14.75 7.99 31.46
N THR A 62 -14.01 7.90 30.34
CA THR A 62 -12.82 7.05 30.26
C THR A 62 -11.71 7.57 31.18
N GLU A 63 -11.30 6.72 32.13
CA GLU A 63 -10.16 7.01 33.01
C GLU A 63 -8.85 6.83 32.26
N VAL A 64 -8.04 7.88 32.22
CA VAL A 64 -6.75 7.85 31.54
C VAL A 64 -5.75 7.10 32.43
N SER A 65 -5.17 6.01 31.92
CA SER A 65 -4.09 5.29 32.62
C SER A 65 -2.95 6.26 32.98
N ARG A 66 -2.30 6.05 34.13
CA ARG A 66 -1.23 6.93 34.65
C ARG A 66 -0.05 7.13 33.68
N SER A 67 0.10 6.27 32.67
CA SER A 67 1.17 6.31 31.67
C SER A 67 0.82 7.07 30.37
N LEU A 68 -0.44 7.50 30.18
CA LEU A 68 -0.89 8.16 28.96
C LEU A 68 -1.37 9.58 29.25
N THR A 69 -1.13 10.48 28.28
CA THR A 69 -1.78 11.80 28.32
C THR A 69 -3.24 11.68 27.85
N PRO A 70 -4.12 12.61 28.26
CA PRO A 70 -5.51 12.64 27.82
C PRO A 70 -5.66 12.71 26.29
N GLY A 71 -4.79 13.49 25.63
CA GLY A 71 -4.72 13.53 24.17
C GLY A 71 -4.35 12.18 23.56
N GLN A 72 -3.36 11.47 24.11
CA GLN A 72 -3.00 10.13 23.64
C GLN A 72 -4.14 9.10 23.86
N ALA A 73 -4.87 9.20 24.97
CA ALA A 73 -6.04 8.37 25.20
C ALA A 73 -7.14 8.66 24.17
N PHE A 74 -7.39 9.94 23.87
CA PHE A 74 -8.37 10.33 22.86
C PHE A 74 -7.95 9.90 21.44
N VAL A 75 -6.67 10.03 21.07
CA VAL A 75 -6.12 9.50 19.80
C VAL A 75 -6.41 8.00 19.67
N LYS A 76 -6.17 7.22 20.73
CA LYS A 76 -6.45 5.78 20.73
C LYS A 76 -7.92 5.45 20.54
N ILE A 77 -8.83 6.24 21.13
CA ILE A 77 -10.27 6.04 20.95
C ILE A 77 -10.66 6.33 19.50
N VAL A 78 -10.17 7.43 18.93
CA VAL A 78 -10.40 7.77 17.52
C VAL A 78 -9.81 6.70 16.59
N GLN A 79 -8.61 6.19 16.89
CA GLN A 79 -7.98 5.10 16.14
C GLN A 79 -8.85 3.83 16.15
N ALA A 80 -9.23 3.37 17.34
CA ALA A 80 -10.05 2.18 17.50
C ALA A 80 -11.41 2.32 16.80
N GLU A 81 -11.98 3.52 16.79
CA GLU A 81 -13.23 3.78 16.08
C GLU A 81 -13.04 3.80 14.56
N LEU A 82 -11.94 4.38 14.05
CA LEU A 82 -11.61 4.34 12.63
C LEU A 82 -11.36 2.91 12.15
N GLU A 83 -10.65 2.10 12.95
CA GLU A 83 -10.43 0.68 12.70
C GLU A 83 -11.77 -0.08 12.67
N SER A 84 -12.61 0.11 13.68
CA SER A 84 -13.95 -0.50 13.73
C SER A 84 -14.79 -0.15 12.50
N LEU A 85 -14.77 1.13 12.08
CA LEU A 85 -15.54 1.61 10.95
C LEU A 85 -15.03 1.06 9.60
N MET A 86 -13.71 0.86 9.46
CA MET A 86 -13.11 0.26 8.26
C MET A 86 -13.17 -1.28 8.26
N GLY A 87 -13.29 -1.90 9.44
CA GLY A 87 -13.34 -3.34 9.65
C GLY A 87 -12.25 -3.81 10.62
N ALA A 88 -12.57 -4.78 11.47
CA ALA A 88 -11.65 -5.24 12.52
C ALA A 88 -10.43 -6.02 12.01
N ALA A 89 -10.49 -6.59 10.81
CA ALA A 89 -9.40 -7.37 10.22
C ALA A 89 -9.41 -7.30 8.69
N ASN A 90 -8.27 -7.60 8.07
CA ASN A 90 -8.17 -7.82 6.63
C ASN A 90 -8.87 -9.15 6.30
N GLU A 91 -9.92 -9.08 5.48
CA GLU A 91 -10.61 -10.25 4.94
C GLU A 91 -10.06 -10.59 3.56
N ASP A 92 -9.40 -11.75 3.45
CA ASP A 92 -8.88 -12.24 2.19
C ASP A 92 -10.01 -12.63 1.20
N LEU A 93 -9.64 -12.91 -0.05
CA LEU A 93 -10.58 -13.49 -1.00
C LEU A 93 -10.96 -14.90 -0.59
N ASN A 94 -12.26 -15.17 -0.51
CA ASN A 94 -12.81 -16.49 -0.32
C ASN A 94 -12.77 -17.26 -1.64
N LEU A 95 -11.59 -17.81 -1.93
CA LEU A 95 -11.38 -18.70 -3.07
C LEU A 95 -11.64 -20.17 -2.70
N SER A 96 -12.23 -20.43 -1.53
CA SER A 96 -12.55 -21.78 -1.04
C SER A 96 -13.81 -22.30 -1.72
N ALA A 97 -13.70 -22.60 -3.01
CA ALA A 97 -14.77 -23.13 -3.83
C ALA A 97 -14.24 -24.24 -4.73
N VAL A 98 -15.16 -25.07 -5.24
CA VAL A 98 -14.82 -26.04 -6.28
C VAL A 98 -14.35 -25.27 -7.53
N PRO A 99 -13.12 -25.49 -8.02
CA PRO A 99 -12.60 -24.73 -9.16
C PRO A 99 -13.49 -24.85 -10.41
N PRO A 100 -13.64 -23.75 -11.19
CA PRO A 100 -13.06 -22.44 -10.96
C PRO A 100 -13.83 -21.60 -9.93
N ALA A 101 -13.11 -20.89 -9.06
CA ALA A 101 -13.67 -19.81 -8.27
C ALA A 101 -13.97 -18.61 -9.17
N VAL A 102 -15.24 -18.21 -9.26
CA VAL A 102 -15.70 -17.11 -10.12
C VAL A 102 -15.76 -15.81 -9.31
N VAL A 103 -15.03 -14.79 -9.78
CA VAL A 103 -14.99 -13.45 -9.21
C VAL A 103 -15.64 -12.47 -10.18
N LEU A 104 -16.72 -11.81 -9.75
CA LEU A 104 -17.43 -10.80 -10.54
C LEU A 104 -17.01 -9.39 -10.13
N MET A 105 -16.57 -8.58 -11.09
CA MET A 105 -16.18 -7.19 -10.87
C MET A 105 -17.35 -6.28 -11.23
N ALA A 106 -17.90 -5.54 -10.26
CA ALA A 106 -19.02 -4.61 -10.45
C ALA A 106 -18.66 -3.18 -10.00
N GLY A 107 -19.37 -2.17 -10.49
CA GLY A 107 -19.16 -0.79 -10.07
C GLY A 107 -19.35 0.25 -11.18
N LEU A 108 -19.22 1.53 -10.81
CA LEU A 108 -19.45 2.66 -11.69
C LEU A 108 -18.52 2.69 -12.91
N GLN A 109 -18.96 3.42 -13.93
CA GLN A 109 -18.10 3.78 -15.05
C GLN A 109 -16.88 4.58 -14.57
N GLY A 110 -15.70 4.28 -15.10
CA GLY A 110 -14.47 4.99 -14.74
C GLY A 110 -13.87 4.66 -13.37
N ALA A 111 -14.50 3.78 -12.58
CA ALA A 111 -13.99 3.35 -11.27
C ALA A 111 -12.73 2.46 -11.33
N GLY A 112 -12.32 2.03 -12.53
CA GLY A 112 -11.10 1.24 -12.74
C GLY A 112 -11.29 -0.28 -12.65
N LYS A 113 -12.47 -0.81 -12.98
CA LYS A 113 -12.78 -2.26 -12.97
C LYS A 113 -11.82 -3.09 -13.83
N THR A 114 -11.69 -2.78 -15.11
CA THR A 114 -10.80 -3.49 -16.06
C THR A 114 -9.35 -3.49 -15.60
N THR A 115 -8.83 -2.34 -15.17
CA THR A 115 -7.47 -2.21 -14.64
C THR A 115 -7.30 -3.03 -13.36
N THR A 116 -8.30 -3.02 -12.47
CA THR A 116 -8.30 -3.79 -11.23
C THR A 116 -8.37 -5.29 -11.49
N ALA A 117 -9.12 -5.75 -12.49
CA ALA A 117 -9.16 -7.14 -12.91
C ALA A 117 -7.78 -7.65 -13.34
N GLY A 118 -7.04 -6.87 -14.14
CA GLY A 118 -5.66 -7.19 -14.53
C GLY A 118 -4.69 -7.26 -13.34
N LYS A 119 -4.75 -6.26 -12.45
CA LYS A 119 -3.93 -6.24 -11.21
C LYS A 119 -4.25 -7.42 -10.30
N LEU A 120 -5.53 -7.72 -10.11
CA LEU A 120 -5.98 -8.83 -9.28
C LEU A 120 -5.54 -10.17 -9.88
N ALA A 121 -5.64 -10.33 -11.19
CA ALA A 121 -5.15 -11.52 -11.88
C ALA A 121 -3.65 -11.74 -11.64
N ARG A 122 -2.85 -10.68 -11.73
CA ARG A 122 -1.42 -10.73 -11.40
C ARG A 122 -1.19 -11.09 -9.94
N PHE A 123 -1.88 -10.44 -9.01
CA PHE A 123 -1.76 -10.70 -7.58
C PHE A 123 -2.03 -12.18 -7.26
N LEU A 124 -3.11 -12.75 -7.79
CA LEU A 124 -3.48 -14.15 -7.60
C LEU A 124 -2.45 -15.11 -8.21
N LYS A 125 -1.94 -14.80 -9.41
CA LYS A 125 -0.89 -15.59 -10.06
C LYS A 125 0.42 -15.58 -9.27
N GLU A 126 0.89 -14.39 -8.88
CA GLU A 126 2.22 -14.24 -8.26
C GLU A 126 2.24 -14.60 -6.77
N ARG A 127 1.23 -14.15 -6.00
CA ARG A 127 1.18 -14.29 -4.53
C ARG A 127 0.44 -15.55 -4.10
N LYS A 128 -0.65 -15.91 -4.78
CA LYS A 128 -1.47 -17.09 -4.44
C LYS A 128 -1.14 -18.33 -5.28
N LYS A 129 -0.25 -18.19 -6.28
CA LYS A 129 0.18 -19.28 -7.19
C LYS A 129 -1.00 -19.98 -7.87
N LYS A 130 -2.06 -19.21 -8.20
CA LYS A 130 -3.25 -19.72 -8.88
C LYS A 130 -3.15 -19.52 -10.39
N SER A 131 -3.72 -20.45 -11.15
CA SER A 131 -4.00 -20.24 -12.56
C SER A 131 -5.23 -19.34 -12.69
N VAL A 132 -5.13 -18.30 -13.53
CA VAL A 132 -6.17 -17.27 -13.63
C VAL A 132 -6.57 -17.10 -15.09
N MET A 133 -7.88 -17.06 -15.33
CA MET A 133 -8.49 -16.64 -16.58
C MET A 133 -9.28 -15.36 -16.36
N VAL A 134 -9.20 -14.42 -17.29
CA VAL A 134 -9.98 -13.18 -17.27
C VAL A 134 -10.87 -13.10 -18.51
N VAL A 135 -12.06 -12.54 -18.34
CA VAL A 135 -13.03 -12.34 -19.42
C VAL A 135 -13.69 -10.96 -19.30
N SER A 136 -13.89 -10.29 -20.43
CA SER A 136 -14.65 -9.04 -20.50
C SER A 136 -16.09 -9.35 -20.88
N ALA A 137 -17.01 -9.05 -19.98
CA ALA A 137 -18.45 -9.00 -20.23
C ALA A 137 -18.94 -7.56 -20.51
N ASP A 138 -18.02 -6.59 -20.65
CA ASP A 138 -18.32 -5.23 -21.12
C ASP A 138 -18.39 -5.22 -22.66
N VAL A 139 -19.62 -5.39 -23.18
CA VAL A 139 -19.93 -5.33 -24.62
C VAL A 139 -20.37 -3.95 -25.08
N TYR A 140 -20.46 -2.99 -24.17
CA TYR A 140 -20.98 -1.64 -24.46
C TYR A 140 -19.85 -0.66 -24.74
N ARG A 141 -18.72 -0.78 -24.02
CA ARG A 141 -17.61 0.14 -24.14
C ARG A 141 -16.67 -0.26 -25.29
N PRO A 142 -16.41 0.63 -26.26
CA PRO A 142 -15.45 0.36 -27.33
C PRO A 142 -14.07 -0.01 -26.77
N ALA A 143 -13.47 -1.04 -27.35
CA ALA A 143 -12.16 -1.56 -26.98
C ALA A 143 -11.99 -2.03 -25.52
N ALA A 144 -13.05 -2.17 -24.71
CA ALA A 144 -12.93 -2.72 -23.35
C ALA A 144 -12.40 -4.17 -23.36
N ILE A 145 -12.91 -4.99 -24.28
CA ILE A 145 -12.44 -6.35 -24.53
C ILE A 145 -10.94 -6.36 -24.88
N LYS A 146 -10.52 -5.51 -25.83
CA LYS A 146 -9.11 -5.38 -26.25
C LYS A 146 -8.22 -4.86 -25.11
N GLN A 147 -8.72 -3.92 -24.31
CA GLN A 147 -8.02 -3.39 -23.15
C GLN A 147 -7.71 -4.51 -22.15
N LEU A 148 -8.69 -5.35 -21.82
CA LEU A 148 -8.47 -6.47 -20.91
C LEU A 148 -7.55 -7.54 -21.52
N GLU A 149 -7.66 -7.80 -22.82
CA GLU A 149 -6.76 -8.73 -23.54
C GLU A 149 -5.29 -8.29 -23.45
N MET A 150 -5.01 -7.00 -23.67
CA MET A 150 -3.64 -6.46 -23.54
C MET A 150 -3.13 -6.58 -22.11
N LEU A 151 -3.94 -6.20 -21.12
CA LEU A 151 -3.57 -6.33 -19.71
C LEU A 151 -3.31 -7.80 -19.32
N ALA A 152 -4.12 -8.73 -19.82
CA ALA A 152 -3.94 -10.16 -19.59
C ALA A 152 -2.62 -10.67 -20.18
N GLY A 153 -2.26 -10.21 -21.39
CA GLY A 153 -0.98 -10.49 -22.03
C GLY A 153 0.21 -9.95 -21.23
N GLU A 154 0.13 -8.71 -20.74
CA GLU A 154 1.19 -8.07 -19.94
C GLU A 154 1.46 -8.82 -18.63
N VAL A 155 0.42 -9.27 -17.93
CA VAL A 155 0.57 -10.01 -16.66
C VAL A 155 0.73 -11.53 -16.88
N GLY A 156 0.58 -11.99 -18.12
CA GLY A 156 0.71 -13.37 -18.56
C GLY A 156 -0.34 -14.31 -17.98
N VAL A 157 -1.60 -13.90 -17.94
CA VAL A 157 -2.76 -14.74 -17.55
C VAL A 157 -3.59 -15.11 -18.77
N THR A 158 -4.45 -16.12 -18.65
CA THR A 158 -5.29 -16.55 -19.77
C THR A 158 -6.40 -15.54 -20.02
N PHE A 159 -6.58 -15.11 -21.26
CA PHE A 159 -7.71 -14.29 -21.69
C PHE A 159 -8.73 -15.16 -22.42
N PHE A 160 -10.01 -15.03 -22.08
CA PHE A 160 -11.10 -15.63 -22.85
C PHE A 160 -11.60 -14.64 -23.93
N PRO A 161 -11.55 -15.00 -25.22
CA PRO A 161 -12.01 -14.13 -26.29
C PRO A 161 -13.52 -13.95 -26.26
N SER A 162 -13.98 -12.72 -26.45
CA SER A 162 -15.40 -12.33 -26.51
C SER A 162 -15.61 -11.27 -27.57
N ASP A 163 -16.86 -11.11 -28.02
CA ASP A 163 -17.26 -10.17 -29.06
C ASP A 163 -18.43 -9.29 -28.62
N LEU A 164 -18.52 -8.08 -29.20
CA LEU A 164 -19.55 -7.08 -28.87
C LEU A 164 -20.97 -7.53 -29.26
N SER A 165 -21.11 -8.49 -30.17
CA SER A 165 -22.41 -9.04 -30.59
C SER A 165 -22.98 -10.08 -29.63
N GLN A 166 -22.17 -10.58 -28.68
CA GLN A 166 -22.59 -11.61 -27.73
C GLN A 166 -23.26 -11.01 -26.50
N LYS A 167 -24.11 -11.78 -25.82
CA LYS A 167 -24.69 -11.35 -24.55
C LYS A 167 -23.71 -11.56 -23.40
N PRO A 168 -23.63 -10.65 -22.41
CA PRO A 168 -22.74 -10.79 -21.25
C PRO A 168 -22.87 -12.12 -20.49
N VAL A 169 -24.10 -12.62 -20.36
CA VAL A 169 -24.38 -13.91 -19.70
C VAL A 169 -23.78 -15.08 -20.47
N ASP A 170 -23.89 -15.07 -21.79
CA ASP A 170 -23.39 -16.14 -22.65
C ASP A 170 -21.85 -16.15 -22.66
N ILE A 171 -21.23 -14.96 -22.71
CA ILE A 171 -19.78 -14.78 -22.62
C ILE A 171 -19.25 -15.37 -21.30
N ALA A 172 -19.84 -14.98 -20.16
CA ALA A 172 -19.36 -15.41 -18.86
C ALA A 172 -19.54 -16.92 -18.63
N ASN A 173 -20.68 -17.50 -19.06
CA ASN A 173 -20.89 -18.95 -19.00
C ASN A 173 -19.92 -19.73 -19.88
N ALA A 174 -19.63 -19.24 -21.08
CA ALA A 174 -18.66 -19.85 -21.98
C ALA A 174 -17.23 -19.82 -21.38
N ALA A 175 -16.83 -18.69 -20.79
CA ALA A 175 -15.55 -18.56 -20.11
C ALA A 175 -15.41 -19.52 -18.92
N ILE A 176 -16.46 -19.65 -18.09
CA ILE A 176 -16.47 -20.59 -16.96
C ILE A 176 -16.38 -22.04 -17.44
N LYS A 177 -17.07 -22.38 -18.53
CA LYS A 177 -16.98 -23.72 -19.15
C LYS A 177 -15.57 -24.01 -19.66
N GLU A 178 -14.95 -23.06 -20.35
CA GLU A 178 -13.58 -23.22 -20.85
C GLU A 178 -12.56 -23.31 -19.71
N ALA A 179 -12.73 -22.51 -18.66
CA ALA A 179 -11.90 -22.57 -17.45
C ALA A 179 -11.95 -23.95 -16.79
N LYS A 180 -13.13 -24.58 -16.70
CA LYS A 180 -13.29 -25.96 -16.22
C LYS A 180 -12.53 -26.97 -17.08
N LEU A 181 -12.61 -26.84 -18.41
CA LEU A 181 -11.91 -27.73 -19.35
C LEU A 181 -10.38 -27.57 -19.29
N LYS A 182 -9.90 -26.34 -19.03
CA LYS A 182 -8.48 -26.00 -18.91
C LYS A 182 -7.93 -26.13 -17.48
N PHE A 183 -8.73 -26.62 -16.52
CA PHE A 183 -8.37 -26.75 -15.11
C PHE A 183 -7.86 -25.44 -14.48
N ILE A 184 -8.48 -24.32 -14.84
CA ILE A 184 -8.16 -23.01 -14.28
C ILE A 184 -8.76 -22.87 -12.87
N ASP A 185 -7.99 -22.33 -11.94
CA ASP A 185 -8.41 -22.14 -10.54
C ASP A 185 -9.39 -20.99 -10.36
N VAL A 186 -9.17 -19.86 -11.03
CA VAL A 186 -9.93 -18.61 -10.82
C VAL A 186 -10.33 -17.98 -12.15
N VAL A 187 -11.60 -17.58 -12.25
CA VAL A 187 -12.12 -16.79 -13.38
C VAL A 187 -12.54 -15.41 -12.88
N ILE A 188 -11.97 -14.35 -13.47
CA ILE A 188 -12.36 -12.97 -13.18
C ILE A 188 -13.20 -12.44 -14.34
N VAL A 189 -14.43 -12.03 -14.03
CA VAL A 189 -15.40 -11.46 -14.98
C VAL A 189 -15.43 -9.95 -14.80
N ASP A 190 -14.88 -9.21 -15.77
CA ASP A 190 -14.97 -7.74 -15.83
C ASP A 190 -16.28 -7.32 -16.48
N THR A 191 -17.09 -6.50 -15.80
CA THR A 191 -18.39 -6.05 -16.32
C THR A 191 -18.36 -4.59 -16.75
N ALA A 192 -19.36 -4.19 -17.54
CA ALA A 192 -19.54 -2.80 -17.92
C ALA A 192 -19.72 -1.87 -16.72
N GLY A 193 -19.33 -0.60 -16.88
CA GLY A 193 -19.72 0.46 -15.95
C GLY A 193 -21.20 0.75 -16.05
N ARG A 194 -21.88 0.79 -14.91
CA ARG A 194 -23.32 1.04 -14.82
C ARG A 194 -23.55 2.20 -13.87
N LEU A 195 -24.43 3.12 -14.25
CA LEU A 195 -24.92 4.14 -13.32
C LEU A 195 -25.95 3.48 -12.41
N HIS A 196 -25.93 3.79 -11.12
CA HIS A 196 -26.83 3.17 -10.16
C HIS A 196 -28.31 3.53 -10.37
N ILE A 197 -28.59 4.58 -11.15
CA ILE A 197 -29.93 5.03 -11.55
C ILE A 197 -30.48 4.32 -12.79
N ASP A 198 -29.66 3.52 -13.49
CA ASP A 198 -30.07 2.82 -14.71
C ASP A 198 -30.64 1.44 -14.36
N GLU A 199 -31.98 1.35 -14.26
CA GLU A 199 -32.66 0.12 -13.87
C GLU A 199 -32.47 -1.04 -14.86
N GLU A 200 -32.35 -0.75 -16.16
CA GLU A 200 -32.16 -1.76 -17.20
C GLU A 200 -30.77 -2.39 -17.07
N MET A 201 -29.74 -1.55 -16.95
CA MET A 201 -28.39 -2.01 -16.67
C MET A 201 -28.32 -2.71 -15.32
N MET A 202 -28.98 -2.24 -14.26
CA MET A 202 -28.97 -2.95 -12.97
C MET A 202 -29.70 -4.30 -13.03
N GLY A 203 -30.73 -4.43 -13.88
CA GLY A 203 -31.39 -5.71 -14.16
C GLY A 203 -30.47 -6.72 -14.86
N GLU A 204 -29.71 -6.27 -15.85
CA GLU A 204 -28.79 -7.15 -16.59
C GLU A 204 -27.66 -7.69 -15.69
N ILE A 205 -27.10 -6.90 -14.77
CA ILE A 205 -26.03 -7.39 -13.88
C ILE A 205 -26.57 -8.37 -12.85
N LYS A 206 -27.82 -8.19 -12.40
CA LYS A 206 -28.53 -9.18 -11.58
C LYS A 206 -28.69 -10.49 -12.33
N ALA A 207 -29.11 -10.44 -13.59
CA ALA A 207 -29.25 -11.63 -14.44
C ALA A 207 -27.90 -12.33 -14.65
N LEU A 208 -26.84 -11.57 -14.92
CA LEU A 208 -25.48 -12.08 -15.03
C LEU A 208 -25.00 -12.75 -13.74
N HIS A 209 -25.17 -12.08 -12.60
CA HIS A 209 -24.80 -12.62 -11.29
C HIS A 209 -25.56 -13.92 -10.99
N ALA A 210 -26.87 -13.95 -11.22
CA ALA A 210 -27.69 -15.14 -11.00
C ALA A 210 -27.28 -16.31 -11.90
N ALA A 211 -26.88 -16.04 -13.15
CA ALA A 211 -26.49 -17.07 -14.10
C ALA A 211 -25.14 -17.72 -13.76
N ILE A 212 -24.15 -16.92 -13.31
CA ILE A 212 -22.79 -17.42 -13.07
C ILE A 212 -22.51 -17.83 -11.63
N ASN A 213 -23.39 -17.45 -10.69
CA ASN A 213 -23.29 -17.74 -9.26
C ASN A 213 -21.87 -17.52 -8.69
N PRO A 214 -21.36 -16.28 -8.71
CA PRO A 214 -19.98 -15.98 -8.33
C PRO A 214 -19.76 -16.22 -6.84
N VAL A 215 -18.55 -16.65 -6.48
CA VAL A 215 -18.15 -16.85 -5.08
C VAL A 215 -17.74 -15.52 -4.43
N GLU A 216 -17.26 -14.59 -5.26
CA GLU A 216 -16.92 -13.23 -4.88
C GLU A 216 -17.55 -12.24 -5.86
N THR A 217 -18.28 -11.26 -5.32
CA THR A 217 -18.79 -10.11 -6.07
C THR A 217 -18.15 -8.85 -5.48
N LEU A 218 -17.16 -8.33 -6.20
CA LEU A 218 -16.31 -7.24 -5.76
C LEU A 218 -16.81 -5.92 -6.35
N PHE A 219 -17.19 -5.00 -5.47
CA PHE A 219 -17.57 -3.65 -5.84
C PHE A 219 -16.34 -2.75 -5.92
N VAL A 220 -16.03 -2.26 -7.11
CA VAL A 220 -14.90 -1.37 -7.36
C VAL A 220 -15.37 0.08 -7.29
N VAL A 221 -14.76 0.85 -6.42
CA VAL A 221 -15.09 2.26 -6.20
C VAL A 221 -13.83 3.12 -6.24
N ASP A 222 -13.97 4.28 -6.87
CA ASP A 222 -12.89 5.26 -6.96
C ASP A 222 -12.80 6.04 -5.64
N ALA A 223 -11.60 6.10 -5.05
CA ALA A 223 -11.31 6.85 -3.84
C ALA A 223 -11.65 8.35 -3.94
N MET A 224 -11.67 8.92 -5.14
CA MET A 224 -12.07 10.30 -5.41
C MET A 224 -13.59 10.50 -5.39
N THR A 225 -14.36 9.41 -5.43
CA THR A 225 -15.83 9.50 -5.33
C THR A 225 -16.15 9.85 -3.88
N GLY A 226 -16.50 11.12 -3.64
CA GLY A 226 -16.81 11.63 -2.31
C GLY A 226 -18.13 11.11 -1.76
N GLN A 227 -19.03 12.01 -1.38
CA GLN A 227 -20.31 11.65 -0.77
C GLN A 227 -21.20 10.77 -1.66
N ASP A 228 -21.06 10.82 -2.99
CA ASP A 228 -21.85 9.99 -3.91
C ASP A 228 -21.48 8.49 -3.86
N ALA A 229 -20.29 8.16 -3.31
CA ALA A 229 -19.88 6.78 -3.12
C ALA A 229 -20.86 6.05 -2.18
N ALA A 230 -21.45 6.76 -1.22
CA ALA A 230 -22.47 6.25 -0.32
C ALA A 230 -23.72 5.75 -1.04
N ASN A 231 -24.30 6.62 -1.87
CA ASN A 231 -25.55 6.33 -2.60
C ASN A 231 -25.33 5.20 -3.61
N THR A 232 -24.24 5.28 -4.35
CA THR A 232 -23.86 4.24 -5.31
C THR A 232 -23.64 2.90 -4.61
N ALA A 233 -22.87 2.87 -3.52
CA ALA A 233 -22.58 1.63 -2.83
C ALA A 233 -23.84 1.00 -2.24
N LYS A 234 -24.78 1.82 -1.74
CA LYS A 234 -26.09 1.35 -1.30
C LYS A 234 -26.86 0.70 -2.45
N ALA A 235 -27.00 1.39 -3.58
CA ALA A 235 -27.75 0.87 -4.72
C ALA A 235 -27.16 -0.44 -5.29
N PHE A 236 -25.83 -0.55 -5.36
CA PHE A 236 -25.18 -1.80 -5.75
C PHE A 236 -25.30 -2.89 -4.68
N GLY A 237 -25.25 -2.55 -3.40
CA GLY A 237 -25.45 -3.48 -2.29
C GLY A 237 -26.87 -4.03 -2.19
N ASP A 238 -27.86 -3.21 -2.52
CA ASP A 238 -29.28 -3.60 -2.58
C ASP A 238 -29.57 -4.46 -3.83
N ALA A 239 -28.84 -4.22 -4.93
CA ALA A 239 -29.02 -4.93 -6.18
C ALA A 239 -28.26 -6.26 -6.28
N LEU A 240 -27.05 -6.32 -5.73
CA LEU A 240 -26.16 -7.48 -5.84
C LEU A 240 -25.68 -7.89 -4.45
N PRO A 241 -25.55 -9.19 -4.16
CA PRO A 241 -24.98 -9.66 -2.91
C PRO A 241 -23.46 -9.45 -2.95
N LEU A 242 -23.02 -8.23 -2.67
CA LEU A 242 -21.62 -7.87 -2.61
C LEU A 242 -20.91 -8.66 -1.50
N THR A 243 -19.70 -9.15 -1.80
CA THR A 243 -18.86 -9.90 -0.85
C THR A 243 -17.64 -9.09 -0.40
N GLY A 244 -17.25 -8.08 -1.18
CA GLY A 244 -16.15 -7.20 -0.84
C GLY A 244 -16.07 -5.96 -1.71
N VAL A 245 -15.20 -5.04 -1.32
CA VAL A 245 -14.97 -3.76 -1.97
C VAL A 245 -13.49 -3.63 -2.35
N ILE A 246 -13.22 -3.02 -3.49
CA ILE A 246 -11.88 -2.58 -3.88
C ILE A 246 -11.89 -1.07 -4.10
N LEU A 247 -10.99 -0.38 -3.41
CA LEU A 247 -10.78 1.06 -3.59
C LEU A 247 -9.69 1.30 -4.62
N THR A 248 -9.92 2.17 -5.61
CA THR A 248 -8.93 2.51 -6.63
C THR A 248 -8.49 3.97 -6.52
N LYS A 249 -7.41 4.34 -7.22
CA LYS A 249 -6.86 5.71 -7.29
C LYS A 249 -6.52 6.31 -5.92
N VAL A 250 -6.08 5.46 -5.00
CA VAL A 250 -5.67 5.84 -3.63
C VAL A 250 -4.38 6.69 -3.65
N ASP A 251 -3.60 6.62 -4.73
CA ASP A 251 -2.39 7.41 -4.96
C ASP A 251 -2.67 8.87 -5.35
N GLY A 252 -3.89 9.22 -5.76
CA GLY A 252 -4.26 10.59 -6.07
C GLY A 252 -4.46 11.48 -4.83
N ASP A 253 -4.80 12.74 -5.09
CA ASP A 253 -5.27 13.71 -4.08
C ASP A 253 -6.71 13.40 -3.58
N ALA A 254 -7.05 12.11 -3.55
CA ALA A 254 -8.30 11.62 -3.00
C ALA A 254 -8.29 11.82 -1.49
N ARG A 255 -9.41 12.22 -0.90
CA ARG A 255 -9.41 12.68 0.51
C ARG A 255 -9.66 11.60 1.56
N GLY A 256 -9.67 10.31 1.20
CA GLY A 256 -9.82 9.24 2.19
C GLY A 256 -11.26 8.80 2.47
N GLY A 257 -12.23 9.72 2.33
CA GLY A 257 -13.57 9.54 2.89
C GLY A 257 -14.48 8.52 2.19
N ALA A 258 -14.19 8.19 0.93
CA ALA A 258 -14.91 7.15 0.19
C ALA A 258 -14.82 5.79 0.88
N ALA A 259 -13.64 5.44 1.40
CA ALA A 259 -13.38 4.16 2.06
C ALA A 259 -14.29 3.95 3.29
N LEU A 260 -14.32 4.98 4.15
CA LEU A 260 -15.12 5.01 5.37
C LEU A 260 -16.62 4.93 5.03
N SER A 261 -17.03 5.69 4.01
CA SER A 261 -18.44 5.79 3.61
C SER A 261 -18.98 4.48 3.04
N VAL A 262 -18.23 3.85 2.14
CA VAL A 262 -18.68 2.63 1.44
C VAL A 262 -18.79 1.45 2.40
N ARG A 263 -17.82 1.25 3.30
CA ARG A 263 -17.86 0.18 4.31
C ARG A 263 -19.03 0.36 5.27
N ALA A 264 -19.21 1.57 5.81
CA ALA A 264 -20.26 1.87 6.77
C ALA A 264 -21.67 1.61 6.19
N ILE A 265 -21.86 1.83 4.89
CA ILE A 265 -23.17 1.70 4.23
C ILE A 265 -23.42 0.28 3.72
N THR A 266 -22.43 -0.34 3.09
CA THR A 266 -22.59 -1.69 2.53
C THR A 266 -22.45 -2.80 3.57
N GLY A 267 -21.74 -2.51 4.67
CA GLY A 267 -21.31 -3.52 5.64
C GLY A 267 -20.35 -4.55 5.05
N LYS A 268 -19.80 -4.34 3.85
CA LYS A 268 -18.92 -5.32 3.15
C LYS A 268 -17.45 -4.95 3.25
N PRO A 269 -16.55 -5.94 3.44
CA PRO A 269 -15.15 -5.67 3.74
C PRO A 269 -14.45 -5.05 2.55
N ILE A 270 -13.56 -4.10 2.81
CA ILE A 270 -12.63 -3.64 1.79
C ILE A 270 -11.49 -4.66 1.75
N LYS A 271 -11.28 -5.31 0.60
CA LYS A 271 -10.29 -6.38 0.44
C LYS A 271 -8.96 -5.87 -0.11
N PHE A 272 -9.01 -4.90 -1.02
CA PHE A 272 -7.82 -4.36 -1.69
C PHE A 272 -7.88 -2.85 -1.89
N ILE A 273 -6.70 -2.26 -2.04
CA ILE A 273 -6.48 -0.87 -2.44
C ILE A 273 -5.57 -0.82 -3.67
N GLY A 274 -5.98 -0.03 -4.67
CA GLY A 274 -5.19 0.29 -5.84
C GLY A 274 -4.39 1.57 -5.62
N MET A 275 -3.06 1.45 -5.51
CA MET A 275 -2.13 2.56 -5.18
C MET A 275 -1.35 3.09 -6.39
N GLY A 276 -1.94 3.05 -7.58
CA GLY A 276 -1.26 3.49 -8.81
C GLY A 276 -1.84 2.85 -10.06
N GLU A 277 -1.35 3.24 -11.23
CA GLU A 277 -1.83 2.69 -12.51
C GLU A 277 -1.16 1.38 -12.89
N LYS A 278 0.07 1.15 -12.42
CA LYS A 278 0.88 -0.03 -12.76
C LYS A 278 0.23 -1.34 -12.30
N SER A 279 0.53 -2.44 -12.99
CA SER A 279 -0.07 -3.74 -12.68
C SER A 279 0.38 -4.32 -11.32
N GLU A 280 1.50 -3.85 -10.75
CA GLU A 280 1.91 -4.18 -9.37
C GLU A 280 1.12 -3.43 -8.28
N ALA A 281 0.44 -2.34 -8.63
CA ALA A 281 -0.07 -1.37 -7.65
C ALA A 281 -1.44 -1.77 -7.06
N LEU A 282 -1.53 -3.02 -6.58
CA LEU A 282 -2.67 -3.55 -5.83
C LEU A 282 -2.16 -4.17 -4.53
N GLU A 283 -2.58 -3.59 -3.40
CA GLU A 283 -2.19 -4.05 -2.07
C GLU A 283 -3.43 -4.54 -1.31
N PRO A 284 -3.29 -5.56 -0.42
CA PRO A 284 -4.35 -5.93 0.51
C PRO A 284 -4.71 -4.78 1.44
N PHE A 285 -5.99 -4.65 1.78
CA PHE A 285 -6.44 -3.58 2.67
C PHE A 285 -6.26 -3.98 4.14
N HIS A 286 -5.54 -3.16 4.89
CA HIS A 286 -5.32 -3.36 6.32
C HIS A 286 -5.89 -2.17 7.10
N PRO A 287 -7.06 -2.32 7.75
CA PRO A 287 -7.74 -1.24 8.47
C PRO A 287 -6.86 -0.52 9.50
N GLU A 288 -6.12 -1.28 10.31
CA GLU A 288 -5.17 -0.76 11.31
C GLU A 288 -4.11 0.16 10.68
N ARG A 289 -3.55 -0.25 9.54
CA ARG A 289 -2.51 0.53 8.84
C ARG A 289 -3.07 1.81 8.27
N ILE A 290 -4.28 1.75 7.73
CA ILE A 290 -4.96 2.92 7.17
C ILE A 290 -5.34 3.89 8.29
N ALA A 291 -5.84 3.41 9.42
CA ALA A 291 -6.13 4.23 10.59
C ALA A 291 -4.86 4.90 11.16
N SER A 292 -3.76 4.15 11.28
CA SER A 292 -2.46 4.67 11.71
C SER A 292 -1.91 5.74 10.75
N ARG A 293 -2.03 5.51 9.43
CA ARG A 293 -1.67 6.51 8.41
C ARG A 293 -2.55 7.76 8.52
N ILE A 294 -3.87 7.61 8.67
CA ILE A 294 -4.80 8.72 8.89
C ILE A 294 -4.38 9.56 10.10
N LEU A 295 -3.92 8.93 11.18
CA LEU A 295 -3.49 9.63 12.40
C LEU A 295 -2.03 10.11 12.38
N GLY A 296 -1.29 9.90 11.28
CA GLY A 296 0.08 10.37 11.14
C GLY A 296 1.11 9.59 11.97
N MET A 297 0.75 8.39 12.42
CA MET A 297 1.59 7.53 13.25
C MET A 297 2.53 6.65 12.42
N GLY A 298 2.40 6.67 11.08
CA GLY A 298 3.23 5.90 10.14
C GLY A 298 2.78 4.44 10.00
N ASP A 299 3.47 3.70 9.13
CA ASP A 299 3.17 2.29 8.85
C ASP A 299 4.45 1.43 8.82
N VAL A 300 4.88 1.05 10.03
CA VAL A 300 6.10 0.26 10.24
C VAL A 300 5.92 -1.20 9.76
N LEU A 301 4.69 -1.72 9.75
CA LEU A 301 4.42 -3.10 9.34
C LEU A 301 4.47 -3.27 7.81
N SER A 302 3.93 -2.33 7.03
CA SER A 302 4.09 -2.37 5.57
C SER A 302 5.55 -2.22 5.14
N LEU A 303 6.36 -1.48 5.89
CA LEU A 303 7.80 -1.42 5.67
C LEU A 303 8.45 -2.80 5.84
N ILE A 304 8.05 -3.53 6.87
CA ILE A 304 8.56 -4.88 7.14
C ILE A 304 8.10 -5.85 6.05
N GLU A 305 6.83 -5.83 5.64
CA GLU A 305 6.34 -6.74 4.59
C GLU A 305 6.88 -6.43 3.20
N GLN A 306 7.01 -5.15 2.84
CA GLN A 306 7.65 -4.77 1.58
C GLN A 306 9.13 -5.12 1.61
N ALA A 307 9.80 -4.93 2.75
CA ALA A 307 11.15 -5.44 2.95
C ALA A 307 11.19 -6.95 2.81
N GLU A 308 10.31 -7.72 3.44
CA GLU A 308 10.25 -9.19 3.31
C GLU A 308 9.94 -9.64 1.87
N ALA A 309 9.10 -8.92 1.13
CA ALA A 309 8.75 -9.22 -0.25
C ALA A 309 9.87 -8.88 -1.24
N THR A 310 10.70 -7.88 -0.94
CA THR A 310 11.87 -7.49 -1.76
C THR A 310 13.18 -8.11 -1.29
N LEU A 311 13.22 -8.63 -0.06
CA LEU A 311 14.31 -9.43 0.49
C LEU A 311 14.25 -10.82 -0.11
N ASP A 312 14.91 -10.94 -1.25
CA ASP A 312 15.30 -12.20 -1.84
C ASP A 312 16.14 -12.98 -0.80
N LYS A 313 15.52 -13.95 -0.09
CA LYS A 313 16.14 -14.72 1.01
C LYS A 313 17.50 -15.29 0.60
N ASP A 314 17.63 -15.67 -0.67
CA ASP A 314 18.86 -16.19 -1.26
C ASP A 314 20.00 -15.15 -1.33
N LYS A 315 19.67 -13.87 -1.56
CA LYS A 315 20.66 -12.77 -1.60
C LYS A 315 21.07 -12.35 -0.19
N ALA A 316 20.12 -12.30 0.75
CA ALA A 316 20.40 -12.04 2.16
C ALA A 316 21.32 -13.12 2.76
N ASP A 317 21.06 -14.40 2.44
CA ASP A 317 21.89 -15.53 2.87
C ASP A 317 23.28 -15.52 2.24
N LYS A 318 23.39 -15.14 0.96
CA LYS A 318 24.70 -14.98 0.28
C LYS A 318 25.52 -13.86 0.92
N LEU A 319 24.91 -12.71 1.23
CA LEU A 319 25.57 -11.60 1.90
C LEU A 319 26.01 -11.99 3.32
N ALA A 320 25.15 -12.65 4.09
CA ALA A 320 25.47 -13.14 5.43
C ALA A 320 26.58 -14.19 5.42
N LYS A 321 26.58 -15.13 4.46
CA LYS A 321 27.66 -16.12 4.26
C LYS A 321 28.98 -15.46 3.84
N LYS A 322 28.95 -14.40 3.02
CA LYS A 322 30.14 -13.66 2.57
C LYS A 322 30.78 -12.88 3.73
N LEU A 323 29.95 -12.21 4.54
CA LEU A 323 30.35 -11.52 5.76
C LEU A 323 30.93 -12.47 6.81
N LYS A 324 30.31 -13.66 7.01
CA LYS A 324 30.84 -14.72 7.89
C LYS A 324 32.17 -15.31 7.41
N LYS A 325 32.41 -15.35 6.09
CA LYS A 325 33.66 -15.84 5.47
C LYS A 325 34.79 -14.80 5.45
N GLY A 326 34.62 -13.63 6.06
CA GLY A 326 35.66 -12.60 6.16
C GLY A 326 35.99 -11.88 4.84
N LYS A 327 35.27 -12.16 3.75
CA LYS A 327 35.35 -11.37 2.52
C LYS A 327 34.58 -10.08 2.79
N GLY A 328 35.32 -8.97 2.93
CA GLY A 328 34.75 -7.67 3.26
C GLY A 328 33.67 -7.21 2.27
N PHE A 329 32.83 -6.28 2.72
CA PHE A 329 31.83 -5.60 1.90
C PHE A 329 32.52 -4.88 0.72
N ASP A 330 32.22 -5.28 -0.51
CA ASP A 330 32.85 -4.77 -1.74
C ASP A 330 31.92 -3.82 -2.52
N LEU A 331 32.36 -3.27 -3.66
CA LEU A 331 31.54 -2.32 -4.43
C LEU A 331 30.41 -2.99 -5.22
N GLU A 332 30.51 -4.31 -5.46
CA GLU A 332 29.42 -5.07 -6.08
C GLU A 332 28.26 -5.20 -5.08
N ASP A 333 28.57 -5.53 -3.82
CA ASP A 333 27.57 -5.56 -2.73
C ASP A 333 26.95 -4.16 -2.52
N PHE A 334 27.76 -3.11 -2.64
CA PHE A 334 27.27 -1.74 -2.53
C PHE A 334 26.33 -1.35 -3.69
N ARG A 335 26.62 -1.78 -4.92
CA ARG A 335 25.71 -1.60 -6.06
C ARG A 335 24.38 -2.30 -5.83
N ASP A 336 24.43 -3.55 -5.38
CA ASP A 336 23.22 -4.35 -5.17
C ASP A 336 22.32 -3.69 -4.09
N GLN A 337 22.92 -3.10 -3.04
CA GLN A 337 22.18 -2.31 -2.04
C GLN A 337 21.56 -1.04 -2.64
N LEU A 338 22.28 -0.31 -3.51
CA LEU A 338 21.74 0.86 -4.21
C LEU A 338 20.55 0.48 -5.10
N GLN A 339 20.62 -0.66 -5.79
CA GLN A 339 19.53 -1.17 -6.62
C GLN A 339 18.32 -1.63 -5.79
N GLN A 340 18.55 -2.26 -4.64
CA GLN A 340 17.48 -2.62 -3.72
C GLN A 340 16.73 -1.37 -3.21
N MET A 341 17.45 -0.33 -2.76
CA MET A 341 16.83 0.92 -2.32
C MET A 341 16.05 1.61 -3.44
N LYS A 342 16.56 1.58 -4.68
CA LYS A 342 15.85 2.11 -5.86
C LYS A 342 14.55 1.35 -6.12
N ASN A 343 14.57 0.02 -6.00
CA ASN A 343 13.38 -0.83 -6.17
C ASN A 343 12.35 -0.64 -5.04
N MET A 344 12.78 -0.21 -3.85
CA MET A 344 11.91 0.11 -2.71
C MET A 344 11.30 1.53 -2.75
N GLY A 345 11.52 2.31 -3.82
CA GLY A 345 10.96 3.65 -3.98
C GLY A 345 11.86 4.80 -3.49
N GLY A 346 13.17 4.56 -3.35
CA GLY A 346 14.15 5.60 -3.02
C GLY A 346 14.10 6.09 -1.57
N LEU A 347 14.80 7.20 -1.27
CA LEU A 347 14.77 7.83 0.06
C LEU A 347 13.40 8.43 0.38
N GLY A 348 12.64 8.87 -0.63
CA GLY A 348 11.28 9.39 -0.45
C GLY A 348 10.35 8.32 0.11
N GLY A 349 10.28 7.15 -0.53
CA GLY A 349 9.43 6.05 -0.07
C GLY A 349 9.81 5.47 1.30
N LEU A 350 11.06 5.64 1.76
CA LEU A 350 11.50 5.29 3.12
C LEU A 350 11.21 6.39 4.15
N MET A 351 11.36 7.67 3.77
CA MET A 351 11.09 8.82 4.66
C MET A 351 9.59 9.01 4.91
N ASP A 352 8.75 8.83 3.90
CA ASP A 352 7.28 8.93 4.01
C ASP A 352 6.68 7.87 4.95
N LYS A 353 7.49 6.85 5.30
CA LYS A 353 7.08 5.71 6.13
C LYS A 353 7.72 5.72 7.52
N LEU A 354 8.65 6.65 7.80
CA LEU A 354 9.23 6.80 9.13
C LEU A 354 8.30 7.65 10.02
N PRO A 355 8.06 7.24 11.27
CA PRO A 355 7.24 8.01 12.19
C PRO A 355 7.87 9.38 12.47
N ASN A 356 7.01 10.36 12.73
CA ASN A 356 7.39 11.76 12.95
C ASN A 356 8.11 11.89 14.32
N ILE A 357 9.44 11.80 14.34
CA ILE A 357 10.23 11.90 15.58
C ILE A 357 10.38 13.38 15.95
N GLY A 358 9.72 13.79 17.04
CA GLY A 358 9.96 15.10 17.67
C GLY A 358 9.27 16.31 17.02
N GLY A 359 8.22 16.10 16.21
CA GLY A 359 7.44 17.20 15.63
C GLY A 359 8.10 17.91 14.45
N VAL A 360 9.21 17.37 13.94
CA VAL A 360 9.87 17.84 12.71
C VAL A 360 9.54 16.88 11.59
N ASN A 361 8.69 17.33 10.66
CA ASN A 361 8.35 16.57 9.48
C ASN A 361 9.55 16.58 8.50
N LEU A 362 10.35 15.51 8.50
CA LEU A 362 11.50 15.40 7.58
C LEU A 362 11.08 15.40 6.09
N ALA A 363 9.80 15.14 5.79
CA ALA A 363 9.25 15.25 4.43
C ALA A 363 9.28 16.70 3.89
N GLN A 364 9.30 17.72 4.76
CA GLN A 364 9.41 19.13 4.34
C GLN A 364 10.80 19.53 3.84
N MET A 365 11.82 18.66 3.94
CA MET A 365 13.11 18.85 3.27
C MET A 365 13.09 18.36 1.81
N GLY A 366 12.02 18.69 1.05
CA GLY A 366 11.83 18.25 -0.34
C GLY A 366 12.98 18.59 -1.31
N ASN A 367 13.77 19.62 -1.01
CA ASN A 367 14.96 19.98 -1.81
C ASN A 367 16.12 18.98 -1.68
N ALA A 368 16.14 18.13 -0.64
CA ALA A 368 17.16 17.09 -0.47
C ALA A 368 16.84 15.79 -1.22
N GLN A 369 15.56 15.55 -1.54
CA GLN A 369 15.06 14.27 -2.09
C GLN A 369 15.49 14.07 -3.55
N GLY A 370 15.19 15.03 -4.43
CA GLY A 370 15.58 14.96 -5.84
C GLY A 370 17.11 15.01 -6.04
N ALA A 371 17.83 15.68 -5.13
CA ALA A 371 19.29 15.72 -5.13
C ALA A 371 19.88 14.35 -4.72
N ALA A 372 19.32 13.69 -3.71
CA ALA A 372 19.79 12.39 -3.25
C ALA A 372 19.52 11.27 -4.28
N GLU A 373 18.36 11.26 -4.95
CA GLU A 373 18.09 10.30 -6.02
C GLU A 373 19.04 10.44 -7.22
N LYS A 374 19.31 11.68 -7.64
CA LYS A 374 20.28 11.97 -8.69
C LYS A 374 21.68 11.49 -8.29
N GLN A 375 22.07 11.69 -7.03
CA GLN A 375 23.33 11.18 -6.49
C GLN A 375 23.38 9.64 -6.50
N PHE A 376 22.31 8.94 -6.13
CA PHE A 376 22.30 7.47 -6.17
C PHE A 376 22.40 6.91 -7.60
N LYS A 377 21.69 7.51 -8.55
CA LYS A 377 21.81 7.14 -9.98
C LYS A 377 23.24 7.38 -10.49
N GLN A 378 23.86 8.48 -10.08
CA GLN A 378 25.24 8.80 -10.42
C GLN A 378 26.21 7.76 -9.81
N MET A 379 26.01 7.35 -8.56
CA MET A 379 26.82 6.30 -7.93
C MET A 379 26.66 4.95 -8.64
N GLU A 380 25.44 4.57 -8.99
CA GLU A 380 25.15 3.35 -9.76
C GLU A 380 25.88 3.38 -11.11
N ALA A 381 25.83 4.49 -11.84
CA ALA A 381 26.53 4.67 -13.10
C ALA A 381 28.05 4.52 -12.94
N ILE A 382 28.65 5.15 -11.91
CA ILE A 382 30.09 5.04 -11.63
C ILE A 382 30.50 3.59 -11.37
N ILE A 383 29.73 2.84 -10.57
CA ILE A 383 30.05 1.43 -10.26
C ILE A 383 29.91 0.55 -11.50
N ASN A 384 28.88 0.80 -12.33
CA ASN A 384 28.67 0.06 -13.57
C ASN A 384 29.82 0.25 -14.58
N SER A 385 30.51 1.40 -14.57
CA SER A 385 31.70 1.66 -15.39
C SER A 385 33.01 1.02 -14.88
N MET A 386 32.96 0.29 -13.76
CA MET A 386 34.08 -0.49 -13.23
C MET A 386 34.05 -1.94 -13.75
N THR A 387 35.23 -2.54 -13.83
CA THR A 387 35.37 -3.98 -14.11
C THR A 387 35.06 -4.82 -12.85
N PRO A 388 34.68 -6.11 -12.98
CA PRO A 388 34.42 -6.97 -11.82
C PRO A 388 35.60 -7.07 -10.85
N ALA A 389 36.84 -6.99 -11.34
CA ALA A 389 38.04 -6.98 -10.50
C ALA A 389 38.13 -5.71 -9.64
N GLU A 390 37.90 -4.54 -10.23
CA GLU A 390 37.90 -3.25 -9.53
C GLU A 390 36.75 -3.11 -8.53
N ARG A 391 35.61 -3.77 -8.78
CA ARG A 391 34.49 -3.78 -7.83
C ARG A 391 34.76 -4.65 -6.61
N ARG A 392 35.41 -5.79 -6.81
CA ARG A 392 35.81 -6.70 -5.72
C ARG A 392 36.95 -6.12 -4.89
N ASP A 393 37.87 -5.41 -5.54
CA ASP A 393 39.00 -4.76 -4.88
C ASP A 393 39.12 -3.27 -5.31
N PRO A 394 38.52 -2.36 -4.51
CA PRO A 394 38.57 -0.92 -4.76
C PRO A 394 39.98 -0.32 -4.66
N GLU A 395 40.96 -1.03 -4.09
CA GLU A 395 42.34 -0.54 -3.98
C GLU A 395 43.06 -0.55 -5.33
N LEU A 396 42.59 -1.36 -6.29
CA LEU A 396 43.11 -1.40 -7.65
C LEU A 396 42.82 -0.12 -8.45
N ILE A 397 41.91 0.76 -7.98
CA ILE A 397 41.45 1.95 -8.69
C ILE A 397 42.51 3.07 -8.65
N SER A 398 43.46 3.00 -9.57
CA SER A 398 44.49 4.02 -9.80
C SER A 398 43.96 5.24 -10.57
N GLY A 399 44.77 6.31 -10.66
CA GLY A 399 44.39 7.55 -11.36
C GLY A 399 44.05 7.38 -12.85
N SER A 400 44.67 6.41 -13.54
CA SER A 400 44.31 6.05 -14.92
C SER A 400 42.93 5.40 -15.00
N ARG A 401 42.64 4.44 -14.10
CA ARG A 401 41.33 3.78 -14.02
C ARG A 401 40.22 4.74 -13.63
N LYS A 402 40.48 5.70 -12.72
CA LYS A 402 39.51 6.77 -12.40
C LYS A 402 39.14 7.61 -13.62
N ARG A 403 40.08 7.93 -14.50
CA ARG A 403 39.80 8.66 -15.75
C ARG A 403 38.91 7.84 -16.69
N ARG A 404 39.20 6.54 -16.85
CA ARG A 404 38.37 5.63 -17.66
C ARG A 404 36.94 5.53 -17.11
N ILE A 405 36.80 5.33 -15.80
CA ILE A 405 35.49 5.24 -15.12
C ILE A 405 34.72 6.55 -15.32
N ALA A 406 35.36 7.70 -15.10
CA ALA A 406 34.75 9.02 -15.23
C ALA A 406 34.19 9.27 -16.65
N MET A 407 34.96 8.92 -17.68
CA MET A 407 34.49 9.00 -19.07
C MET A 407 33.33 8.03 -19.34
N GLY A 408 33.38 6.81 -18.79
CA GLY A 408 32.34 5.81 -18.98
C GLY A 408 31.02 6.10 -18.23
N SER A 409 31.08 6.83 -17.12
CA SER A 409 29.91 7.19 -16.31
C SER A 409 29.40 8.61 -16.57
N GLY A 410 30.11 9.42 -17.37
CA GLY A 410 29.80 10.83 -17.60
C GLY A 410 29.99 11.71 -16.35
N THR A 411 30.89 11.32 -15.44
CA THR A 411 31.11 12.02 -14.16
C THR A 411 32.54 12.55 -14.05
N GLN A 412 32.85 13.28 -12.98
CA GLN A 412 34.21 13.76 -12.74
C GLN A 412 35.04 12.77 -11.92
N VAL A 413 36.37 12.87 -12.02
CA VAL A 413 37.32 12.05 -11.23
C VAL A 413 37.11 12.26 -9.71
N GLN A 414 36.65 13.45 -9.31
CA GLN A 414 36.34 13.77 -7.91
C GLN A 414 35.15 12.96 -7.38
N ASP A 415 34.13 12.72 -8.19
CA ASP A 415 32.93 11.96 -7.81
C ASP A 415 33.27 10.50 -7.49
N ILE A 416 34.21 9.93 -8.24
CA ILE A 416 34.73 8.57 -7.99
C ILE A 416 35.47 8.53 -6.65
N GLY A 417 36.27 9.56 -6.34
CA GLY A 417 36.94 9.67 -5.04
C GLY A 417 35.96 9.76 -3.88
N ARG A 418 34.86 10.51 -4.05
CA ARG A 418 33.77 10.60 -3.06
C ARG A 418 33.07 9.26 -2.86
N LEU A 419 32.76 8.56 -3.95
CA LEU A 419 32.14 7.23 -3.90
C LEU A 419 33.01 6.22 -3.16
N ILE A 420 34.31 6.14 -3.49
CA ILE A 420 35.25 5.23 -2.80
C ILE A 420 35.33 5.58 -1.30
N LYS A 421 35.29 6.87 -0.94
CA LYS A 421 35.30 7.30 0.46
C LYS A 421 34.02 6.86 1.19
N GLN A 422 32.85 7.00 0.57
CA GLN A 422 31.56 6.56 1.10
C GLN A 422 31.50 5.04 1.26
N HIS A 423 31.97 4.29 0.26
CA HIS A 423 32.11 2.83 0.35
C HIS A 423 33.01 2.42 1.52
N LYS A 424 34.19 3.04 1.68
CA LYS A 424 35.09 2.76 2.82
C LYS A 424 34.45 3.09 4.17
N GLN A 425 33.63 4.15 4.26
CA GLN A 425 32.90 4.48 5.49
C GLN A 425 31.85 3.42 5.81
N MET A 426 31.08 2.97 4.81
CA MET A 426 30.09 1.91 4.96
C MET A 426 30.75 0.57 5.30
N GLN A 427 31.87 0.23 4.66
CA GLN A 427 32.67 -0.95 4.95
C GLN A 427 33.18 -0.94 6.40
N LYS A 428 33.64 0.21 6.91
CA LYS A 428 34.03 0.39 8.32
C LYS A 428 32.85 0.19 9.27
N MET A 429 31.67 0.70 8.92
CA MET A 429 30.44 0.54 9.71
C MET A 429 29.99 -0.92 9.74
N MET A 430 29.95 -1.59 8.58
CA MET A 430 29.60 -3.01 8.45
C MET A 430 30.59 -3.90 9.19
N LYS A 431 31.88 -3.58 9.18
CA LYS A 431 32.91 -4.29 9.97
C LYS A 431 32.70 -4.12 11.48
N LYS A 432 32.25 -2.94 11.93
CA LYS A 432 31.86 -2.70 13.34
C LYS A 432 30.59 -3.47 13.73
N PHE A 433 29.68 -3.64 12.78
CA PHE A 433 28.41 -4.36 12.98
C PHE A 433 28.60 -5.88 12.98
N SER A 434 29.46 -6.41 12.11
CA SER A 434 29.78 -7.84 12.02
C SER A 434 30.82 -8.33 13.02
N ALA A 435 31.51 -7.40 13.71
CA ALA A 435 32.38 -7.75 14.83
C ALA A 435 31.56 -8.38 15.97
N LYS A 436 32.08 -9.47 16.55
CA LYS A 436 31.43 -10.22 17.63
C LYS A 436 31.03 -9.27 18.76
N GLY A 437 29.72 -9.05 18.95
CA GLY A 437 29.17 -8.16 19.99
C GLY A 437 28.91 -6.70 19.59
N GLY A 438 29.10 -6.31 18.31
CA GLY A 438 28.87 -4.94 17.83
C GLY A 438 27.44 -4.43 18.04
N MET A 439 26.45 -5.28 17.75
CA MET A 439 25.03 -4.98 17.98
C MET A 439 24.69 -4.83 19.48
N ALA A 440 25.30 -5.66 20.33
CA ALA A 440 25.14 -5.61 21.79
C ALA A 440 25.85 -4.40 22.46
N LYS A 441 26.86 -3.83 21.80
CA LYS A 441 27.57 -2.62 22.25
C LYS A 441 26.85 -1.35 21.83
N MET A 442 26.23 -1.35 20.64
CA MET A 442 25.41 -0.24 20.14
C MET A 442 24.09 -0.13 20.90
N MET A 443 23.42 -1.26 21.22
CA MET A 443 22.25 -1.27 22.09
C MET A 443 22.56 -0.77 23.52
N ARG A 444 23.77 -1.04 24.03
CA ARG A 444 24.25 -0.46 25.30
C ARG A 444 24.54 1.03 25.22
N GLY A 445 25.00 1.54 24.07
CA GLY A 445 25.25 2.96 23.85
C GLY A 445 23.98 3.78 23.65
N MET A 446 22.94 3.20 23.04
CA MET A 446 21.61 3.84 22.89
C MET A 446 20.77 3.77 24.18
N GLY A 447 20.99 2.76 25.02
CA GLY A 447 20.35 2.67 26.34
C GLY A 447 20.77 3.74 27.35
N GLY A 448 21.82 4.52 27.06
CA GLY A 448 22.28 5.65 27.90
C GLY A 448 21.70 7.01 27.53
N MET A 449 20.97 7.14 26.41
CA MET A 449 20.37 8.40 25.93
C MET A 449 18.84 8.39 25.95
N LEU A 450 18.22 7.32 26.46
CA LEU A 450 16.79 7.27 26.76
C LEU A 450 16.57 7.60 28.24
N PRO A 451 15.86 8.70 28.60
CA PRO A 451 15.46 8.93 29.98
C PRO A 451 14.42 7.89 30.37
N GLY A 452 14.78 7.00 31.29
CA GLY A 452 13.86 6.05 31.92
C GLY A 452 13.73 4.73 31.18
N GLY A 453 14.47 3.72 31.65
CA GLY A 453 14.33 2.36 31.14
C GLY A 453 15.33 1.39 31.74
N GLY A 454 15.43 1.34 33.07
CA GLY A 454 16.11 0.24 33.73
C GLY A 454 15.36 -1.06 33.45
N MET A 455 15.95 -1.98 32.67
CA MET A 455 15.49 -3.37 32.62
C MET A 455 15.88 -4.07 33.93
N PRO A 456 14.94 -4.76 34.61
CA PRO A 456 15.28 -5.70 35.67
C PRO A 456 16.02 -6.91 35.08
N LYS A 457 17.05 -7.36 35.79
CA LYS A 457 17.68 -8.66 35.56
C LYS A 457 16.67 -9.78 35.86
N MET A 458 16.45 -10.68 34.91
CA MET A 458 17.05 -12.02 34.87
C MET A 458 16.79 -12.68 33.53
#